data_AF-A0A4Y2J2Q5-F1
#
_entry.id   AF-A0A4Y2J2Q5-F1
#
_cell.length_a   1.000
_cell.length_b   1.000
_cell.length_c   1.000
_cell.angle_alpha   90.00
_cell.angle_beta   90.00
_cell.angle_gamma   90.00
#
_symmetry.space_group_name_H-M   'P 1'
#
loop_
_entity.id
_entity.type
_entity.pdbx_description
1 polymer ?
#
loop_
_entity_poly.entity_id
_entity_poly.type
_entity_poly.pdbx_seq_one_letter_code
_entity_poly.pdbx_strand_id
1 'polypeptide(L)'
;MFVTGHGPFPTYLKRFNIRSSDSCGCGKLGNPLHYATSCLFTTSYHLTKPSADLEPLWWKRVMNNNNSRAKIKKLMHFIAENEPLLFPKDGDNN
;
A
#
# COMPACT_ATOMS: atom_id res chain seq x y z
N MET A 1 -3.50 7.99 -8.07
CA MET A 1 -2.93 6.63 -8.02
C MET A 1 -2.78 6.19 -6.57
N PHE A 2 -1.71 6.57 -5.85
CA PHE A 2 -1.47 6.11 -4.47
C PHE A 2 -2.62 6.41 -3.48
N VAL A 3 -3.00 7.69 -3.31
CA VAL A 3 -4.04 8.11 -2.35
C VAL A 3 -5.42 7.56 -2.70
N THR A 4 -5.70 7.38 -4.00
CA THR A 4 -7.00 6.89 -4.48
C THR A 4 -7.12 5.36 -4.43
N GLY A 5 -6.12 4.67 -3.87
CA GLY A 5 -6.06 3.21 -3.87
C GLY A 5 -5.84 2.59 -5.25
N HIS A 6 -5.69 3.38 -6.32
CA HIS A 6 -5.50 2.82 -7.66
C HIS A 6 -4.07 2.34 -7.85
N GLY A 7 -3.90 1.18 -8.46
CA GLY A 7 -2.60 0.61 -8.80
C GLY A 7 -2.45 -0.84 -8.36
N PRO A 8 -1.22 -1.33 -8.16
CA PRO A 8 -0.93 -2.70 -7.75
C PRO A 8 -1.21 -2.89 -6.24
N PHE A 9 -2.40 -2.53 -5.77
CA PHE A 9 -2.81 -2.73 -4.39
C PHE A 9 -3.80 -3.89 -4.30
N PRO A 10 -3.62 -4.85 -3.38
CA PRO A 10 -4.51 -6.00 -3.23
C PRO A 10 -5.97 -5.62 -3.09
N THR A 11 -6.25 -4.58 -2.30
CA THR A 11 -7.60 -4.01 -2.13
C THR A 11 -8.22 -3.52 -3.44
N TYR A 12 -7.41 -2.94 -4.33
CA TYR A 12 -7.84 -2.48 -5.64
C TYR A 12 -8.04 -3.65 -6.61
N LEU A 13 -7.08 -4.57 -6.68
CA LEU A 13 -7.15 -5.74 -7.56
C LEU A 13 -8.33 -6.64 -7.22
N LYS A 14 -8.63 -6.83 -5.93
CA LYS A 14 -9.81 -7.58 -5.47
C LYS A 14 -11.12 -6.94 -5.91
N ARG A 15 -11.21 -5.60 -5.90
CA ARG A 15 -12.41 -4.87 -6.35
C ARG A 15 -12.75 -5.18 -7.81
N PHE A 16 -11.75 -5.43 -8.66
CA PHE A 16 -11.92 -5.77 -10.07
C PHE A 16 -11.86 -7.28 -10.34
N ASN A 17 -11.89 -8.11 -9.29
CA ASN A 17 -11.81 -9.56 -9.39
C ASN A 17 -10.55 -10.07 -10.13
N ILE A 18 -9.47 -9.28 -10.13
CA ILE A 18 -8.16 -9.67 -10.67
C ILE A 18 -7.43 -10.60 -9.69
N ARG A 19 -7.73 -10.45 -8.39
CA ARG A 19 -7.19 -11.29 -7.31
C ARG A 19 -8.28 -11.62 -6.29
N SER A 20 -8.23 -12.82 -5.72
CA SER A 20 -9.14 -13.31 -4.68
C SER A 20 -8.96 -12.59 -3.34
N SER A 21 -7.71 -12.39 -2.93
CA SER A 21 -7.36 -11.81 -1.64
C SER A 21 -6.95 -10.34 -1.74
N ASP A 22 -7.39 -9.56 -0.75
CA ASP A 22 -6.96 -8.17 -0.50
C ASP A 22 -5.82 -8.10 0.52
N SER A 23 -5.20 -9.24 0.85
CA SER A 23 -4.06 -9.27 1.77
C SER A 23 -2.75 -8.87 1.08
N CYS A 24 -1.93 -8.14 1.84
CA CYS A 24 -0.49 -8.04 1.64
C CYS A 24 0.17 -9.36 2.07
N GLY A 25 1.35 -9.67 1.52
CA GLY A 25 2.16 -10.82 1.93
C GLY A 25 2.55 -10.86 3.42
N CYS A 26 2.38 -9.75 4.15
CA CYS A 26 2.53 -9.74 5.61
C CYS A 26 1.25 -10.16 6.37
N GLY A 27 0.21 -10.59 5.66
CA GLY A 27 -1.06 -11.07 6.24
C GLY A 27 -2.04 -9.98 6.67
N LYS A 28 -1.74 -8.69 6.42
CA LYS A 28 -2.63 -7.55 6.70
C LYS A 28 -3.27 -7.00 5.42
N LEU A 29 -4.26 -6.11 5.56
CA LEU A 29 -4.95 -5.50 4.42
C LEU A 29 -3.98 -4.72 3.52
N GLY A 30 -3.88 -5.11 2.25
CA GLY A 30 -3.01 -4.50 1.25
C GLY A 30 -3.62 -3.24 0.66
N ASN A 31 -3.69 -2.17 1.45
CA ASN A 31 -4.10 -0.84 1.00
C ASN A 31 -2.94 0.17 1.08
N PRO A 32 -3.03 1.32 0.40
CA PRO A 32 -1.94 2.31 0.40
C PRO A 32 -1.55 2.81 1.79
N LEU A 33 -2.53 3.00 2.69
CA LEU A 33 -2.27 3.45 4.05
C LEU A 33 -1.39 2.45 4.81
N HIS A 34 -1.68 1.15 4.68
CA HIS A 34 -0.90 0.09 5.28
C HIS A 34 0.55 0.09 4.79
N TYR A 35 0.75 0.12 3.46
CA TYR A 35 2.10 0.20 2.88
C TYR A 35 2.85 1.48 3.29
N ALA A 36 2.14 2.58 3.48
CA ALA A 36 2.74 3.84 3.87
C ALA A 36 3.07 3.94 5.37
N THR A 37 2.51 3.10 6.24
CA THR A 37 2.57 3.35 7.70
C THR A 37 2.88 2.15 8.57
N SER A 38 2.72 0.91 8.08
CA SER A 38 2.75 -0.27 8.96
C SER A 38 3.16 -1.59 8.29
N CYS A 39 3.31 -1.67 6.98
CA CYS A 39 3.72 -2.91 6.32
C CYS A 39 5.17 -3.26 6.64
N LEU A 40 5.39 -4.52 7.06
CA LEU A 40 6.71 -5.04 7.43
C LEU A 40 7.74 -4.88 6.31
N PHE A 41 7.31 -5.13 5.07
CA PHE A 41 8.18 -5.08 3.89
C PHE A 41 8.52 -3.66 3.42
N THR A 42 7.85 -2.63 3.94
CA THR A 42 8.04 -1.24 3.48
C THR A 42 8.50 -0.31 4.61
N THR A 43 9.12 -0.87 5.65
CA THR A 43 9.56 -0.15 6.85
C THR A 43 10.43 1.08 6.54
N SER A 44 11.34 0.98 5.56
CA SER A 44 12.17 2.10 5.11
C SER A 44 11.37 3.27 4.51
N TYR A 45 10.17 2.99 4.00
CA TYR A 45 9.28 3.94 3.35
C TYR A 45 8.21 4.52 4.27
N HIS A 46 8.13 4.10 5.53
CA HIS A 46 7.05 4.51 6.43
C HIS A 46 6.99 6.03 6.67
N LEU A 47 5.77 6.53 6.62
CA LEU A 47 5.36 7.85 7.07
C LEU A 47 4.69 7.71 8.43
N THR A 48 4.59 8.81 9.16
CA THR A 48 3.89 8.83 10.45
C THR A 48 2.45 8.38 10.27
N LYS A 49 2.01 7.38 11.04
CA LYS A 49 0.64 6.88 11.00
C LYS A 49 -0.35 7.98 11.46
N PRO A 50 -1.42 8.27 10.69
CA PRO A 50 -2.44 9.20 11.14
C PRO A 50 -3.33 8.60 12.24
N SER A 51 -3.98 9.47 13.01
CA SER A 51 -5.21 9.08 13.71
C SER A 51 -6.31 8.81 12.69
N ALA A 52 -7.22 7.87 12.99
CA ALA A 52 -8.27 7.45 12.05
C ALA A 52 -9.11 8.63 11.55
N ASP A 53 -9.52 9.52 12.46
CA ASP A 53 -10.36 10.69 12.14
C ASP A 53 -9.64 11.76 11.29
N LEU A 54 -8.30 11.69 11.22
CA LEU A 54 -7.46 12.67 10.56
C LEU A 54 -6.82 12.16 9.27
N GLU A 55 -7.18 10.97 8.80
CA GLU A 55 -6.60 10.38 7.59
C GLU A 55 -6.72 11.30 6.35
N PRO A 56 -7.87 11.94 6.05
CA PRO A 56 -7.97 12.82 4.88
C PRO A 56 -7.03 14.03 4.95
N LEU A 57 -6.93 14.64 6.15
CA LEU A 57 -6.02 15.77 6.40
C LEU A 57 -4.55 15.32 6.32
N TRP A 58 -4.26 14.11 6.79
CA TRP A 58 -2.94 13.54 6.70
C TRP A 58 -2.51 13.32 5.26
N TRP A 59 -3.36 12.74 4.41
CA TRP A 59 -3.07 12.60 2.98
C TRP A 59 -2.79 13.96 2.33
N LYS A 60 -3.57 14.99 2.66
CA LYS A 60 -3.33 16.36 2.18
C LYS A 60 -1.94 16.86 2.58
N ARG A 61 -1.52 16.66 3.83
CA ARG A 61 -0.18 17.08 4.31
C ARG A 61 0.95 16.30 3.63
N VAL A 62 0.79 14.99 3.53
CA VAL A 62 1.75 14.09 2.86
C VAL A 62 1.92 14.47 1.38
N MET A 63 0.83 14.80 0.69
CA MET A 63 0.86 15.19 -0.72
C MET A 63 1.39 16.60 -0.94
N ASN A 64 1.35 17.48 0.07
CA ASN A 64 1.91 18.83 0.00
C ASN A 64 3.40 18.89 0.38
N ASN A 65 3.96 17.84 0.98
CA ASN A 65 5.36 17.80 1.39
C ASN A 65 6.23 17.09 0.34
N ASN A 66 7.25 17.78 -0.19
CA ASN A 66 8.12 17.23 -1.25
C ASN A 66 8.88 15.96 -0.83
N ASN A 67 9.35 15.90 0.41
CA ASN A 67 10.07 14.72 0.92
C ASN A 67 9.13 13.52 1.05
N SER A 68 7.92 13.74 1.59
CA SER A 68 6.89 12.70 1.68
C SER A 68 6.47 12.19 0.31
N ARG A 69 6.29 13.09 -0.67
CA ARG A 69 6.00 12.70 -2.07
C ARG A 69 7.12 11.87 -2.68
N ALA A 70 8.38 12.25 -2.48
CA ALA A 70 9.52 11.49 -2.97
C ALA A 70 9.56 10.09 -2.34
N LYS A 71 9.26 9.98 -1.04
CA LYS A 71 9.15 8.71 -0.32
C LYS A 71 8.03 7.83 -0.88
N ILE A 72 6.85 8.42 -1.15
CA ILE A 72 5.74 7.71 -1.81
C ILE A 72 6.12 7.22 -3.20
N LYS A 73 6.81 8.02 -4.01
CA LYS A 73 7.26 7.59 -5.34
C LYS A 73 8.18 6.37 -5.24
N LYS A 74 9.15 6.39 -4.33
CA LYS A 74 10.05 5.26 -4.09
C LYS A 74 9.30 4.02 -3.58
N LEU A 75 8.33 4.22 -2.69
CA LEU A 75 7.45 3.15 -2.21
C LEU A 75 6.66 2.52 -3.36
N MET A 76 6.07 3.32 -4.24
CA MET A 76 5.33 2.81 -5.41
C MET A 76 6.22 1.99 -6.33
N HIS A 77 7.45 2.46 -6.59
CA HIS A 77 8.42 1.74 -7.39
C HIS A 77 8.77 0.39 -6.76
N PHE A 78 9.11 0.41 -5.46
CA PHE A 78 9.40 -0.80 -4.70
C PHE A 78 8.24 -1.81 -4.74
N ILE A 79 6.99 -1.34 -4.59
CA ILE A 79 5.81 -2.22 -4.65
C ILE A 79 5.67 -2.88 -6.02
N ALA A 80 5.87 -2.12 -7.09
CA ALA A 80 5.77 -2.64 -8.46
C ALA A 80 6.86 -3.68 -8.77
N GLU A 81 8.09 -3.47 -8.28
CA GLU A 81 9.22 -4.38 -8.50
C GLU A 81 9.14 -5.66 -7.65
N ASN A 82 8.46 -5.59 -6.49
CA ASN A 82 8.40 -6.69 -5.53
C ASN A 82 6.99 -7.32 -5.46
N GLU A 83 6.24 -7.25 -6.55
CA GLU A 83 4.87 -7.77 -6.69
C GLU A 83 4.76 -9.22 -6.16
N PRO A 84 5.60 -10.19 -6.55
CA PRO A 84 5.48 -11.57 -6.05
C PRO A 84 5.69 -11.73 -4.54
N LEU A 85 6.52 -10.88 -3.93
CA LEU A 85 6.80 -10.92 -2.48
C LEU A 85 5.65 -10.28 -1.70
N LEU A 86 5.09 -9.19 -2.21
CA LEU A 86 4.02 -8.45 -1.56
C LEU A 86 2.65 -9.06 -1.80
N PHE A 87 2.51 -9.90 -2.82
CA PHE A 87 1.28 -10.51 -3.29
C PHE A 87 1.50 -12.02 -3.54
N PRO A 88 1.80 -12.81 -2.51
CA PRO A 88 1.87 -14.25 -2.69
C PRO A 88 0.53 -14.73 -3.25
N LYS A 89 0.58 -15.61 -4.25
CA LYS A 89 -0.60 -16.33 -4.71
C LYS A 89 -1.17 -17.07 -3.51
N ASP A 90 -2.48 -16.96 -3.31
CA ASP A 90 -3.16 -17.87 -2.39
C ASP A 90 -2.80 -19.27 -2.87
N GLY A 91 -2.30 -20.13 -1.96
CA GLY A 91 -1.91 -21.48 -2.33
C GLY A 91 -3.07 -22.14 -3.08
N ASP A 92 -2.79 -22.74 -4.23
CA ASP A 92 -3.76 -23.56 -4.96
C ASP A 92 -4.24 -24.63 -3.98
N ASN A 93 -5.41 -24.40 -3.38
CA ASN A 93 -6.12 -25.43 -2.65
C ASN A 93 -6.67 -26.36 -3.73
N ASN A 94 -5.87 -27.37 -4.07
CA ASN A 94 -6.22 -28.52 -4.88
C ASN A 94 -7.56 -29.13 -4.45
#